data_AF-A0A957QDJ4-F1
#
_entry.id   AF-A0A957QDJ4-F1
#
_cell.length_a   1.000
_cell.length_b   1.000
_cell.length_c   1.000
_cell.angle_alpha   90.00
_cell.angle_beta   90.00
_cell.angle_gamma   90.00
#
_symmetry.space_group_name_H-M   'P 1'
#
loop_
_entity.id
_entity.type
_entity.pdbx_description
1 polymer ?
#
loop_
_entity_poly.entity_id
_entity_poly.type
_entity_poly.pdbx_seq_one_letter_code
_entity_poly.pdbx_strand_id
1 'polypeptide(L)'
;VADEVRKLAERSAKSAEEISQLVATVQDAANQAVAAMEENDQQVQQGLATAGDAEQALAGISTAMAQVREQMKQLQGAVADLSGSSQQVQDVMQQVAGVIEENLTSTASLSAGQEPLQQAMEEIASVAEENSAAAEEVAASAEENSASVEEISAMTKNVNIQVEQMTDAVQSLASMATDLQSIVATFQLQGRQVVENTAAPSSSRNEPAWPSPKADNDYAPAVPSTSHSAASVAPAANGKRKSTFVWDESMATGDDKVDEQHRVLIDMINGLIQAMQEGRGRQQLDELLTRLERYTDEHFAWEEHCMAEHNCPIADVNKTAHGRFVQMVAETRQRFEAEGASTELVLAIKGNLGEWFMKHIRRIDTNLNGCIHGEKEKAGTHRQPAHR
;
A
#
# COMPACT_ATOMS: atom_id res chain seq x y z
N VAL A 1 98.99 -103.68 -45.62
CA VAL A 1 97.85 -103.85 -44.69
C VAL A 1 97.91 -102.81 -43.57
N ALA A 2 98.98 -102.73 -42.77
CA ALA A 2 99.09 -101.76 -41.67
C ALA A 2 98.98 -100.28 -42.10
N ASP A 3 99.67 -99.86 -43.17
CA ASP A 3 99.56 -98.48 -43.68
C ASP A 3 98.17 -98.12 -44.21
N GLU A 4 97.43 -99.11 -44.73
CA GLU A 4 96.08 -98.91 -45.25
C GLU A 4 95.07 -98.78 -44.11
N VAL A 5 95.27 -99.53 -43.02
CA VAL A 5 94.51 -99.37 -41.77
C VAL A 5 94.80 -98.01 -41.12
N ARG A 6 96.05 -97.53 -41.15
CA ARG A 6 96.43 -96.19 -40.64
C ARG A 6 95.76 -95.07 -41.43
N LYS A 7 95.77 -95.13 -42.77
CA LYS A 7 95.06 -94.15 -43.63
C LYS A 7 93.54 -94.19 -43.43
N LEU A 8 92.96 -95.37 -43.23
CA LEU A 8 91.53 -95.52 -42.96
C LEU A 8 91.16 -94.95 -41.58
N ALA A 9 92.01 -95.17 -40.56
CA ALA A 9 91.85 -94.61 -39.23
C ALA A 9 92.02 -93.07 -39.24
N GLU A 10 93.02 -92.53 -39.93
CA GLU A 10 93.21 -91.09 -40.12
C GLU A 10 92.02 -90.45 -40.85
N ARG A 11 91.50 -91.09 -41.91
CA ARG A 11 90.27 -90.64 -42.60
C ARG A 11 89.04 -90.70 -41.70
N SER A 12 88.88 -91.78 -40.92
CA SER A 12 87.75 -91.93 -40.01
C SER A 12 87.81 -90.92 -38.86
N ALA A 13 89.00 -90.64 -38.33
CA ALA A 13 89.22 -89.60 -37.33
C ALA A 13 88.90 -88.21 -37.89
N LYS A 14 89.36 -87.89 -39.10
CA LYS A 14 89.02 -86.63 -39.77
C LYS A 14 87.52 -86.49 -40.04
N SER A 15 86.86 -87.55 -40.50
CA SER A 15 85.39 -87.53 -40.68
C SER A 15 84.65 -87.42 -39.35
N ALA A 16 85.14 -88.02 -38.26
CA ALA A 16 84.56 -87.84 -36.93
C ALA A 16 84.70 -86.38 -36.43
N GLU A 17 85.84 -85.73 -36.69
CA GLU A 17 86.05 -84.30 -36.42
C GLU A 17 85.07 -83.42 -37.21
N GLU A 18 84.92 -83.69 -38.51
CA GLU A 18 83.97 -82.99 -39.39
C GLU A 18 82.51 -83.17 -38.92
N ILE A 19 82.13 -84.38 -38.51
CA ILE A 19 80.80 -84.64 -37.92
C ILE A 19 80.65 -83.89 -36.59
N SER A 20 81.68 -83.87 -35.74
CA SER A 20 81.64 -83.14 -34.47
C SER A 20 81.44 -81.64 -34.68
N GLN A 21 82.10 -81.04 -35.67
CA GLN A 21 81.89 -79.63 -36.04
C GLN A 21 80.48 -79.39 -36.59
N LEU A 22 79.95 -80.28 -37.43
CA LEU A 22 78.58 -80.20 -37.93
C LEU A 22 77.54 -80.28 -36.81
N VAL A 23 77.72 -81.23 -35.88
CA VAL A 23 76.85 -81.36 -34.70
C VAL A 23 76.92 -80.11 -33.83
N ALA A 24 78.11 -79.56 -33.58
CA ALA A 24 78.25 -78.32 -32.84
C ALA A 24 77.54 -77.15 -33.53
N THR A 25 77.65 -77.04 -34.86
CA THR A 25 76.99 -76.00 -35.64
C THR A 25 75.46 -76.15 -35.61
N VAL A 26 74.94 -77.38 -35.73
CA VAL A 26 73.49 -77.65 -35.64
C VAL A 26 72.97 -77.37 -34.24
N GLN A 27 73.73 -77.73 -33.20
CA GLN A 27 73.37 -77.47 -31.81
C GLN A 27 73.33 -75.97 -31.52
N ASP A 28 74.30 -75.21 -32.04
CA ASP A 28 74.33 -73.75 -31.91
C ASP A 28 73.14 -73.10 -32.65
N ALA A 29 72.86 -73.51 -33.88
CA ALA A 29 71.70 -73.05 -34.63
C ALA A 29 70.37 -73.37 -33.91
N ALA A 30 70.26 -74.55 -33.29
CA ALA A 30 69.08 -74.94 -32.51
C ALA A 30 68.93 -74.05 -31.25
N ASN A 31 70.03 -73.78 -30.54
CA ASN A 31 70.00 -72.89 -29.38
C ASN A 31 69.61 -71.46 -29.77
N GLN A 32 70.13 -70.95 -30.90
CA GLN A 32 69.73 -69.65 -31.44
C GLN A 32 68.25 -69.61 -31.82
N ALA A 33 67.72 -70.68 -32.42
CA ALA A 33 66.31 -70.79 -32.76
C ALA A 33 65.40 -70.79 -31.51
N VAL A 34 65.80 -71.48 -30.43
CA VAL A 34 65.08 -71.47 -29.15
C VAL A 34 65.09 -70.06 -28.55
N ALA A 35 66.24 -69.38 -28.52
CA ALA A 35 66.33 -68.01 -28.02
C ALA A 35 65.45 -67.04 -28.81
N ALA A 36 65.42 -67.16 -30.15
CA ALA A 36 64.55 -66.35 -31.00
C ALA A 36 63.05 -66.68 -30.81
N MET A 37 62.71 -67.93 -30.46
CA MET A 37 61.33 -68.31 -30.10
C MET A 37 60.92 -67.70 -28.76
N GLU A 38 61.81 -67.71 -27.75
CA GLU A 38 61.55 -67.07 -26.45
C GLU A 38 61.37 -65.55 -26.59
N GLU A 39 62.19 -64.90 -27.42
CA GLU A 39 62.04 -63.48 -27.72
C GLU A 39 60.71 -63.19 -28.45
N ASN A 40 60.36 -64.00 -29.45
CA ASN A 40 59.06 -63.87 -30.14
C ASN A 40 57.88 -64.09 -29.19
N ASP A 41 57.97 -65.06 -28.27
CA ASP A 41 56.92 -65.27 -27.26
C ASP A 41 56.73 -64.03 -26.39
N GLN A 42 57.83 -63.42 -25.91
CA GLN A 42 57.76 -62.16 -25.16
C GLN A 42 57.13 -61.02 -25.98
N GLN A 43 57.51 -60.88 -27.24
CA GLN A 43 56.93 -59.86 -28.13
C GLN A 43 55.43 -60.10 -28.36
N VAL A 44 55.00 -61.35 -28.52
CA VAL A 44 53.58 -61.71 -28.67
C VAL A 44 52.81 -61.41 -27.40
N GLN A 45 53.34 -61.73 -26.21
CA GLN A 45 52.72 -61.40 -24.93
C GLN A 45 52.57 -59.88 -24.75
N GLN A 46 53.58 -59.10 -25.13
CA GLN A 46 53.51 -57.64 -25.08
C GLN A 46 52.50 -57.06 -26.08
N GLY A 47 52.41 -57.66 -27.28
CA GLY A 47 51.38 -57.32 -28.27
C GLY A 47 49.96 -57.61 -27.77
N LEU A 48 49.75 -58.75 -27.10
CA LEU A 48 48.49 -59.12 -26.45
C LEU A 48 48.11 -58.12 -25.35
N ALA A 49 49.06 -57.72 -24.50
CA ALA A 49 48.83 -56.71 -23.47
C ALA A 49 48.40 -55.36 -24.07
N THR A 50 49.12 -54.90 -25.10
CA THR A 50 48.79 -53.63 -25.80
C THR A 50 47.42 -53.70 -26.47
N ALA A 51 47.05 -54.85 -27.05
CA ALA A 51 45.72 -55.06 -27.62
C ALA A 51 44.61 -55.00 -26.55
N GLY A 52 44.87 -55.55 -25.36
CA GLY A 52 43.96 -55.44 -24.20
C GLY A 52 43.77 -54.00 -23.73
N ASP A 53 44.86 -53.21 -23.66
CA ASP A 53 44.78 -51.79 -23.32
C ASP A 53 43.95 -51.00 -24.35
N ALA A 54 44.12 -51.32 -25.65
CA ALA A 54 43.34 -50.73 -26.73
C ALA A 54 41.84 -51.10 -26.64
N GLU A 55 41.52 -52.35 -26.29
CA GLU A 55 40.14 -52.81 -26.07
C GLU A 55 39.49 -52.02 -24.92
N GLN A 56 40.19 -51.85 -23.80
CA GLN A 56 39.70 -51.09 -22.65
C GLN A 56 39.50 -49.61 -22.99
N ALA A 57 40.42 -49.01 -23.76
CA ALA A 57 40.28 -47.63 -24.22
C ALA A 57 39.05 -47.44 -25.13
N LEU A 58 38.82 -48.36 -26.07
CA LEU A 58 37.64 -48.34 -26.94
C LEU A 58 36.33 -48.53 -26.17
N ALA A 59 36.32 -49.40 -25.15
CA ALA A 59 35.18 -49.55 -24.25
C ALA A 59 34.88 -48.26 -23.47
N GLY A 60 35.93 -47.56 -23.02
CA GLY A 60 35.83 -46.23 -22.39
C GLY A 60 35.20 -45.19 -23.32
N ILE A 61 35.67 -45.12 -24.58
CA ILE A 61 35.12 -44.22 -25.60
C ILE A 61 33.64 -44.53 -25.86
N SER A 62 33.27 -45.80 -25.98
CA SER A 62 31.88 -46.21 -26.19
C SER A 62 30.97 -45.75 -25.04
N THR A 63 31.44 -45.91 -23.80
CA THR A 63 30.72 -45.47 -22.60
C THR A 63 30.56 -43.95 -22.55
N ALA A 64 31.62 -43.20 -22.84
CA ALA A 64 31.57 -41.75 -22.92
C ALA A 64 30.59 -41.27 -24.02
N MET A 65 30.59 -41.93 -25.18
CA MET A 65 29.65 -41.63 -26.27
C MET A 65 28.20 -41.94 -25.90
N ALA A 66 27.95 -42.95 -25.05
CA ALA A 66 26.61 -43.20 -24.51
C ALA A 66 26.16 -42.09 -23.55
N GLN A 67 27.05 -41.61 -22.67
CA GLN A 67 26.76 -40.49 -21.76
C GLN A 67 26.46 -39.20 -22.51
N VAL A 68 27.24 -38.87 -23.55
CA VAL A 68 26.99 -37.69 -24.40
C VAL A 68 25.63 -37.76 -25.08
N ARG A 69 25.21 -38.95 -25.53
CA ARG A 69 23.87 -39.14 -26.11
C ARG A 69 22.76 -38.88 -25.10
N GLU A 70 22.92 -39.31 -23.85
CA GLU A 70 21.92 -39.06 -22.81
C GLU A 70 21.86 -37.57 -22.44
N GLN A 71 23.01 -36.89 -22.33
CA GLN A 71 23.06 -35.44 -22.13
C GLN A 71 22.38 -34.68 -23.27
N MET A 72 22.58 -35.10 -24.52
CA MET A 72 21.88 -34.52 -25.67
C MET A 72 20.36 -34.68 -25.58
N LYS A 73 19.88 -35.82 -25.08
CA LYS A 73 18.44 -36.06 -24.87
C LYS A 73 17.87 -35.16 -23.77
N GLN A 74 18.61 -34.98 -22.68
CA GLN A 74 18.23 -34.04 -21.61
C GLN A 74 18.21 -32.59 -22.11
N LEU A 75 19.20 -32.20 -22.91
CA LEU A 75 19.25 -30.87 -23.52
C LEU A 75 18.06 -30.62 -24.44
N GLN A 76 17.65 -31.61 -25.24
CA GLN A 76 16.46 -31.52 -26.08
C GLN A 76 15.18 -31.29 -25.25
N GLY A 77 15.06 -31.95 -24.10
CA GLY A 77 13.96 -31.72 -23.15
C GLY A 77 13.96 -30.30 -22.60
N ALA A 78 15.10 -29.83 -22.10
CA ALA A 78 15.23 -28.47 -21.58
C ALA A 78 14.93 -27.38 -22.64
N VAL A 79 15.31 -27.61 -23.90
CA VAL A 79 14.99 -26.71 -25.01
C VAL A 79 13.48 -26.69 -25.30
N ALA A 80 12.79 -27.84 -25.21
CA ALA A 80 11.35 -27.91 -25.37
C ALA A 80 10.61 -27.17 -24.24
N ASP A 81 11.05 -27.36 -22.99
CA ASP A 81 10.50 -26.66 -21.82
C ASP A 81 10.70 -25.14 -21.90
N LEU A 82 11.88 -24.71 -22.37
CA LEU A 82 12.18 -23.30 -22.60
C LEU A 82 11.27 -22.69 -23.68
N SER A 83 11.03 -23.43 -24.76
CA SER A 83 10.11 -23.01 -25.83
C SER A 83 8.69 -22.85 -25.29
N GLY A 84 8.20 -23.82 -24.51
CA GLY A 84 6.89 -23.75 -23.86
C GLY A 84 6.77 -22.57 -22.89
N SER A 85 7.79 -22.35 -22.06
CA SER A 85 7.84 -21.21 -21.14
C SER A 85 7.85 -19.87 -21.88
N SER A 86 8.58 -19.77 -22.99
CA SER A 86 8.58 -18.57 -23.84
C SER A 86 7.20 -18.26 -24.43
N GLN A 87 6.47 -19.29 -24.87
CA GLN A 87 5.10 -19.10 -25.33
C GLN A 87 4.18 -18.60 -24.22
N GLN A 88 4.31 -19.17 -23.02
CA GLN A 88 3.52 -18.73 -21.87
C GLN A 88 3.82 -17.27 -21.48
N VAL A 89 5.08 -16.84 -21.56
CA VAL A 89 5.45 -15.43 -21.35
C VAL A 89 4.78 -14.54 -22.40
N GLN A 90 4.75 -14.94 -23.67
CA GLN A 90 4.06 -14.17 -24.71
C GLN A 90 2.56 -14.03 -24.44
N ASP A 91 1.90 -15.12 -24.02
CA ASP A 91 0.47 -15.11 -23.69
C ASP A 91 0.17 -14.17 -22.51
N VAL A 92 1.00 -14.20 -21.47
CA VAL A 92 0.89 -13.29 -20.31
C VAL A 92 1.10 -11.84 -20.74
N MET A 93 2.08 -11.56 -21.61
CA MET A 93 2.32 -10.19 -22.11
C MET A 93 1.12 -9.67 -22.92
N GLN A 94 0.44 -10.54 -23.66
CA GLN A 94 -0.77 -10.18 -24.39
C GLN A 94 -1.95 -9.90 -23.45
N GLN A 95 -2.09 -10.65 -22.35
CA GLN A 95 -3.09 -10.36 -21.32
C GLN A 95 -2.81 -9.03 -20.62
N VAL A 96 -1.55 -8.75 -20.27
CA VAL A 96 -1.16 -7.47 -19.66
C VAL A 96 -1.48 -6.31 -20.60
N ALA A 97 -1.23 -6.44 -21.89
CA ALA A 97 -1.61 -5.43 -22.88
C ALA A 97 -3.13 -5.16 -22.87
N GLY A 98 -3.96 -6.21 -22.80
CA GLY A 98 -5.41 -6.07 -22.69
C GLY A 98 -5.84 -5.34 -21.41
N VAL A 99 -5.24 -5.67 -20.26
CA VAL A 99 -5.51 -4.98 -18.98
C VAL A 99 -5.11 -3.51 -19.04
N ILE A 100 -4.02 -3.17 -19.74
CA ILE A 100 -3.61 -1.78 -19.93
C ILE A 100 -4.66 -1.02 -20.75
N GLU A 101 -5.19 -1.60 -21.83
CA GLU A 101 -6.25 -0.99 -22.63
C GLU A 101 -7.55 -0.77 -21.81
N GLU A 102 -7.93 -1.73 -20.98
CA GLU A 102 -9.07 -1.61 -20.07
C GLU A 102 -8.86 -0.50 -19.02
N ASN A 103 -7.66 -0.43 -18.42
CA ASN A 103 -7.31 0.61 -17.46
C ASN A 103 -7.31 2.01 -18.10
N LEU A 104 -6.83 2.14 -19.34
CA LEU A 104 -6.87 3.40 -20.09
C LEU A 104 -8.32 3.83 -20.35
N THR A 105 -9.19 2.89 -20.73
CA THR A 105 -10.62 3.14 -20.96
C THR A 105 -11.35 3.55 -19.67
N SER A 106 -11.05 2.88 -18.57
CA SER A 106 -11.61 3.19 -17.24
C SER A 106 -11.18 4.57 -16.76
N THR A 107 -9.89 4.90 -16.95
CA THR A 107 -9.34 6.23 -16.62
C THR A 107 -9.98 7.32 -17.47
N ALA A 108 -10.15 7.09 -18.77
CA ALA A 108 -10.83 8.03 -19.66
C ALA A 108 -12.28 8.28 -19.22
N SER A 109 -13.00 7.22 -18.81
CA SER A 109 -14.38 7.33 -18.31
C SER A 109 -14.46 8.10 -16.98
N LEU A 110 -13.50 7.88 -16.07
CA LEU A 110 -13.41 8.64 -14.82
C LEU A 110 -13.14 10.13 -15.08
N SER A 111 -12.23 10.45 -16.00
CA SER A 111 -11.97 11.83 -16.41
C SER A 111 -13.21 12.48 -17.00
N ALA A 112 -13.96 11.77 -17.85
CA ALA A 112 -15.22 12.25 -18.39
C ALA A 112 -16.28 12.50 -17.31
N GLY A 113 -16.27 11.74 -16.21
CA GLY A 113 -17.15 11.94 -15.06
C GLY A 113 -16.81 13.14 -14.17
N GLN A 114 -15.65 13.78 -14.34
CA GLN A 114 -15.27 14.94 -13.52
C GLN A 114 -16.05 16.21 -13.87
N GLU A 115 -16.40 16.44 -15.13
CA GLU A 115 -17.15 17.64 -15.54
C GLU A 115 -18.54 17.72 -14.90
N PRO A 116 -19.39 16.67 -14.96
CA PRO A 116 -20.69 16.69 -14.28
C PRO A 116 -20.58 16.82 -12.76
N LEU A 117 -19.54 16.23 -12.16
CA LEU A 117 -19.30 16.35 -10.71
C LEU A 117 -18.95 17.78 -10.33
N GLN A 118 -18.10 18.45 -11.11
CA GLN A 118 -17.75 19.86 -10.91
C GLN A 118 -19.00 20.74 -10.99
N GLN A 119 -19.85 20.51 -12.00
CA GLN A 119 -21.11 21.25 -12.15
C GLN A 119 -22.05 21.03 -10.96
N ALA A 120 -22.23 19.79 -10.51
CA ALA A 120 -23.06 19.49 -9.35
C ALA A 120 -22.57 20.18 -8.07
N MET A 121 -21.24 20.31 -7.89
CA MET A 121 -20.66 21.03 -6.76
C MET A 121 -20.94 22.53 -6.82
N GLU A 122 -20.95 23.11 -8.02
CA GLU A 122 -21.25 24.53 -8.23
C GLU A 122 -22.74 24.84 -8.01
N GLU A 123 -23.63 23.94 -8.45
CA GLU A 123 -25.07 24.01 -8.13
C GLU A 123 -25.32 23.91 -6.62
N ILE A 124 -24.65 22.98 -5.92
CA ILE A 124 -24.76 22.85 -4.46
C ILE A 124 -24.28 24.13 -3.76
N ALA A 125 -23.16 24.72 -4.21
CA ALA A 125 -22.65 25.96 -3.66
C ALA A 125 -23.66 27.10 -3.82
N SER A 126 -24.25 27.25 -5.01
CA SER A 126 -25.27 28.27 -5.28
C SER A 126 -26.52 28.08 -4.41
N VAL A 127 -27.00 26.84 -4.25
CA VAL A 127 -28.14 26.53 -3.37
C VAL A 127 -27.80 26.81 -1.91
N ALA A 128 -26.58 26.54 -1.47
CA ALA A 128 -26.15 26.85 -0.11
C ALA A 128 -26.12 28.37 0.16
N GLU A 129 -25.67 29.18 -0.82
CA GLU A 129 -25.72 30.65 -0.73
C GLU A 129 -27.16 31.17 -0.67
N GLU A 130 -28.05 30.67 -1.53
CA GLU A 130 -29.47 31.03 -1.51
C GLU A 130 -30.13 30.67 -0.17
N ASN A 131 -29.84 29.47 0.36
CA ASN A 131 -30.38 29.02 1.63
C ASN A 131 -29.85 29.84 2.81
N SER A 132 -28.60 30.30 2.75
CA SER A 132 -28.04 31.22 3.76
C SER A 132 -28.75 32.58 3.71
N ALA A 133 -28.97 33.13 2.52
CA ALA A 133 -29.69 34.39 2.34
C ALA A 133 -31.14 34.29 2.83
N ALA A 134 -31.84 33.19 2.51
CA ALA A 134 -33.19 32.93 3.00
C ALA A 134 -33.24 32.81 4.53
N ALA A 135 -32.24 32.18 5.15
CA ALA A 135 -32.14 32.09 6.60
C ALA A 135 -31.94 33.48 7.26
N GLU A 136 -31.15 34.37 6.65
CA GLU A 136 -30.98 35.75 7.11
C GLU A 136 -32.29 36.55 7.00
N GLU A 137 -33.02 36.41 5.90
CA GLU A 137 -34.32 37.07 5.70
C GLU A 137 -35.37 36.60 6.73
N VAL A 138 -35.41 35.29 6.99
CA VAL A 138 -36.30 34.71 8.03
C VAL A 138 -35.93 35.24 9.42
N ALA A 139 -34.64 35.34 9.74
CA ALA A 139 -34.19 35.87 11.02
C ALA A 139 -34.60 37.35 11.18
N ALA A 140 -34.41 38.18 10.15
CA ALA A 140 -34.83 39.58 10.17
C ALA A 140 -36.35 39.73 10.33
N SER A 141 -37.14 38.92 9.61
CA SER A 141 -38.60 38.90 9.74
C SER A 141 -39.06 38.47 11.13
N ALA A 142 -38.33 37.55 11.77
CA ALA A 142 -38.60 37.13 13.15
C ALA A 142 -38.33 38.26 14.16
N GLU A 143 -37.26 39.04 13.97
CA GLU A 143 -36.96 40.22 14.80
C GLU A 143 -38.04 41.30 14.66
N GLU A 144 -38.48 41.60 13.43
CA GLU A 144 -39.57 42.55 13.16
C GLU A 144 -40.90 42.10 13.77
N ASN A 145 -41.24 40.82 13.65
CA ASN A 145 -42.41 40.24 14.29
C ASN A 145 -42.33 40.34 15.81
N SER A 146 -41.15 40.10 16.40
CA SER A 146 -40.95 40.26 17.84
C SER A 146 -41.20 41.71 18.29
N ALA A 147 -40.66 42.68 17.56
CA ALA A 147 -40.88 44.10 17.84
C ALA A 147 -42.38 44.49 17.71
N SER A 148 -43.05 43.99 16.67
CA SER A 148 -44.49 44.22 16.46
C SER A 148 -45.34 43.64 17.60
N VAL A 149 -44.97 42.46 18.12
CA VAL A 149 -45.63 41.85 19.28
C VAL A 149 -45.43 42.70 20.54
N GLU A 150 -44.25 43.27 20.76
CA GLU A 150 -44.00 44.19 21.88
C GLU A 150 -44.85 45.46 21.77
N GLU A 151 -44.98 46.04 20.57
CA GLU A 151 -45.82 47.22 20.33
C GLU A 151 -47.31 46.90 20.56
N ILE A 152 -47.81 45.78 20.03
CA ILE A 152 -49.18 45.32 20.26
C ILE A 152 -49.44 45.10 21.76
N SER A 153 -48.48 44.53 22.50
CA SER A 153 -48.60 44.35 23.95
C SER A 153 -48.71 45.70 24.68
N ALA A 154 -47.90 46.68 24.30
CA ALA A 154 -47.98 48.03 24.84
C ALA A 154 -49.32 48.73 24.50
N MET A 155 -49.80 48.60 23.27
CA MET A 155 -51.11 49.10 22.86
C MET A 155 -52.23 48.42 23.64
N THR A 156 -52.17 47.11 23.85
CA THR A 156 -53.16 46.36 24.64
C THR A 156 -53.22 46.87 26.08
N LYS A 157 -52.06 47.19 26.68
CA LYS A 157 -51.99 47.81 28.01
C LYS A 157 -52.65 49.19 28.03
N ASN A 158 -52.42 50.02 27.02
CA ASN A 158 -53.07 51.33 26.90
C ASN A 158 -54.59 51.20 26.71
N VAL A 159 -55.04 50.26 25.88
CA VAL A 159 -56.48 49.97 25.71
C VAL A 159 -57.09 49.52 27.03
N ASN A 160 -56.43 48.66 27.80
CA ASN A 160 -56.90 48.25 29.12
C ASN A 160 -57.04 49.45 30.07
N ILE A 161 -56.07 50.36 30.12
CA ILE A 161 -56.14 51.61 30.90
C ILE A 161 -57.34 52.46 30.43
N GLN A 162 -57.56 52.56 29.12
CA GLN A 162 -58.67 53.33 28.56
C GLN A 162 -60.04 52.71 28.90
N VAL A 163 -60.15 51.38 28.90
CA VAL A 163 -61.35 50.65 29.33
C VAL A 163 -61.63 50.88 30.82
N GLU A 164 -60.61 50.90 31.66
CA GLU A 164 -60.74 51.20 33.10
C GLU A 164 -61.25 52.64 33.31
N GLN A 165 -60.63 53.63 32.64
CA GLN A 165 -61.10 55.02 32.68
C GLN A 165 -62.53 55.19 32.17
N MET A 166 -62.90 54.46 31.11
CA MET A 166 -64.27 54.48 30.58
C MET A 166 -65.26 53.89 31.59
N THR A 167 -64.87 52.83 32.30
CA THR A 167 -65.69 52.21 33.35
C THR A 167 -65.91 53.20 34.51
N ASP A 168 -64.87 53.90 34.95
CA ASP A 168 -64.96 54.95 35.97
C ASP A 168 -65.89 56.10 35.53
N ALA A 169 -65.76 56.55 34.28
CA ALA A 169 -66.63 57.58 33.71
C ALA A 169 -68.10 57.15 33.67
N VAL A 170 -68.37 55.90 33.30
CA VAL A 170 -69.72 55.32 33.32
C VAL A 170 -70.26 55.21 34.75
N GLN A 171 -69.45 54.80 35.73
CA GLN A 171 -69.85 54.80 37.14
C GLN A 171 -70.16 56.20 37.67
N SER A 172 -69.34 57.19 37.33
CA SER A 172 -69.56 58.60 37.67
C SER A 172 -70.87 59.13 37.06
N LEU A 173 -71.12 58.83 35.78
CA LEU A 173 -72.38 59.16 35.11
C LEU A 173 -73.59 58.49 35.79
N ALA A 174 -73.46 57.22 36.19
CA ALA A 174 -74.51 56.51 36.93
C ALA A 174 -74.76 57.13 38.32
N SER A 175 -73.71 57.56 39.02
CA SER A 175 -73.83 58.31 40.29
C SER A 175 -74.55 59.63 40.07
N MET A 176 -74.15 60.43 39.07
CA MET A 176 -74.81 61.69 38.73
C MET A 176 -76.28 61.48 38.35
N ALA A 177 -76.60 60.41 37.61
CA ALA A 177 -77.99 60.08 37.29
C ALA A 177 -78.80 59.73 38.55
N THR A 178 -78.20 59.02 39.51
CA THR A 178 -78.83 58.71 40.81
C THR A 178 -79.04 59.96 41.66
N ASP A 179 -78.05 60.85 41.70
CA ASP A 179 -78.14 62.15 42.38
C ASP A 179 -79.23 63.02 41.76
N LEU A 180 -79.29 63.09 40.42
CA LEU A 180 -80.36 63.80 39.72
C LEU A 180 -81.73 63.19 40.00
N GLN A 181 -81.86 61.85 40.04
CA GLN A 181 -83.11 61.19 40.43
C GLN A 181 -83.51 61.54 41.87
N SER A 182 -82.56 61.62 42.80
CA SER A 182 -82.81 62.05 44.18
C SER A 182 -83.28 63.52 44.26
N ILE A 183 -82.63 64.42 43.50
CA ILE A 183 -83.03 65.82 43.39
C ILE A 183 -84.45 65.94 42.81
N VAL A 184 -84.75 65.20 41.73
CA VAL A 184 -86.09 65.18 41.11
C VAL A 184 -87.14 64.61 42.07
N ALA A 185 -86.82 63.53 42.81
CA ALA A 185 -87.72 62.96 43.82
C ALA A 185 -88.03 63.96 44.95
N THR A 186 -87.02 64.74 45.37
CA THR A 186 -87.19 65.82 46.34
C THR A 186 -88.10 66.93 45.79
N PHE A 187 -87.94 67.29 44.52
CA PHE A 187 -88.79 68.26 43.82
C PHE A 187 -90.24 67.75 43.65
N GLN A 188 -90.44 66.46 43.37
CA GLN A 188 -91.77 65.86 43.26
C GLN A 188 -92.50 65.76 44.62
N LEU A 189 -91.77 65.61 45.73
CA LEU A 189 -92.34 65.67 47.08
C LEU A 189 -92.78 67.09 47.48
N GLN A 190 -92.10 68.13 46.96
CA GLN A 190 -92.52 69.53 47.12
C GLN A 190 -93.56 69.97 46.08
N GLY A 191 -93.65 69.28 44.93
CA GLY A 191 -94.55 69.58 43.81
C GLY A 191 -95.91 68.86 43.83
N ARG A 192 -96.29 68.15 44.91
CA ARG A 192 -97.65 67.59 45.08
C ARG A 192 -98.71 68.68 45.41
N GLN A 193 -98.49 69.90 44.95
CA GLN A 193 -99.51 70.89 44.67
C GLN A 193 -99.27 71.39 43.25
N VAL A 194 -100.32 71.36 42.42
CA VAL A 194 -100.43 71.96 41.07
C VAL A 194 -100.09 71.05 39.87
N VAL A 195 -101.03 70.14 39.58
CA VAL A 195 -101.86 70.08 38.33
C VAL A 195 -101.18 69.95 36.94
N GLU A 196 -101.46 68.79 36.34
CA GLU A 196 -101.87 68.44 34.94
C GLU A 196 -101.06 68.80 33.68
N ASN A 197 -100.63 67.71 33.01
CA ASN A 197 -101.08 67.25 31.67
C ASN A 197 -100.74 68.10 30.42
N THR A 198 -99.87 67.60 29.52
CA THR A 198 -100.20 67.11 28.15
C THR A 198 -98.98 66.98 27.21
N ALA A 199 -98.95 65.84 26.47
CA ALA A 199 -98.53 65.60 25.07
C ALA A 199 -97.09 65.87 24.52
N ALA A 200 -96.58 64.86 23.80
CA ALA A 200 -95.43 64.83 22.86
C ALA A 200 -95.79 65.46 21.46
N PRO A 201 -95.02 65.38 20.33
CA PRO A 201 -93.72 64.73 20.03
C PRO A 201 -92.76 65.41 18.97
N SER A 202 -91.60 64.75 18.71
CA SER A 202 -90.95 64.47 17.39
C SER A 202 -89.91 65.37 16.67
N SER A 203 -89.06 64.65 15.88
CA SER A 203 -88.20 65.02 14.73
C SER A 203 -86.74 65.46 14.98
N SER A 204 -85.76 65.33 14.07
CA SER A 204 -85.35 64.30 13.08
C SER A 204 -83.97 64.70 12.50
N ARG A 205 -83.09 63.70 12.26
CA ARG A 205 -82.08 63.53 11.18
C ARG A 205 -81.10 64.67 10.77
N ASN A 206 -79.79 64.36 10.73
CA ASN A 206 -79.01 64.08 9.48
C ASN A 206 -77.48 63.94 9.74
N GLU A 207 -76.84 62.94 9.10
CA GLU A 207 -75.40 62.87 8.79
C GLU A 207 -75.11 63.57 7.43
N PRO A 208 -73.85 63.83 6.99
CA PRO A 208 -73.06 62.79 6.26
C PRO A 208 -71.51 62.89 6.23
N ALA A 209 -70.89 61.73 5.98
CA ALA A 209 -69.81 61.38 5.01
C ALA A 209 -68.31 61.81 5.15
N TRP A 210 -67.46 60.81 4.86
CA TRP A 210 -65.99 60.76 4.76
C TRP A 210 -65.43 61.01 3.35
N PRO A 211 -64.11 61.27 3.23
CA PRO A 211 -63.33 60.75 2.09
C PRO A 211 -61.91 60.22 2.44
N SER A 212 -61.36 59.38 1.54
CA SER A 212 -59.92 59.03 1.33
C SER A 212 -59.56 59.35 -0.14
N PRO A 213 -58.35 59.11 -0.74
CA PRO A 213 -57.03 58.59 -0.27
C PRO A 213 -55.78 59.32 -0.88
N LYS A 214 -54.53 58.84 -0.65
CA LYS A 214 -53.47 58.53 -1.67
C LYS A 214 -52.07 58.19 -1.09
N ALA A 215 -51.28 57.45 -1.88
CA ALA A 215 -49.94 56.86 -1.66
C ALA A 215 -48.78 57.74 -2.20
N ASP A 216 -47.52 57.47 -1.76
CA ASP A 216 -46.32 57.20 -2.60
C ASP A 216 -44.96 57.31 -1.82
N ASN A 217 -44.13 56.26 -2.01
CA ASN A 217 -42.66 56.07 -2.13
C ASN A 217 -41.53 56.64 -1.23
N ASP A 218 -40.54 55.73 -1.05
CA ASP A 218 -39.06 55.83 -1.05
C ASP A 218 -38.27 56.56 0.06
N TYR A 219 -37.47 55.79 0.83
CA TYR A 219 -36.08 56.17 1.20
C TYR A 219 -35.24 55.01 1.80
N ALA A 220 -34.01 54.85 1.31
CA ALA A 220 -32.81 54.31 1.97
C ALA A 220 -31.63 55.22 1.54
N PRO A 221 -30.51 55.43 2.29
CA PRO A 221 -29.56 54.34 2.62
C PRO A 221 -28.62 54.53 3.86
N ALA A 222 -27.78 53.50 4.08
CA ALA A 222 -26.36 53.48 4.53
C ALA A 222 -25.95 53.34 6.03
N VAL A 223 -25.06 52.35 6.24
CA VAL A 223 -24.18 52.04 7.40
C VAL A 223 -22.77 52.65 7.23
N PRO A 224 -21.92 52.72 8.29
CA PRO A 224 -20.75 51.82 8.25
C PRO A 224 -20.16 51.33 9.61
N SER A 225 -19.40 50.22 9.45
CA SER A 225 -18.13 49.83 10.12
C SER A 225 -18.13 49.21 11.53
N THR A 226 -17.62 47.98 11.63
CA THR A 226 -16.53 47.61 12.57
C THR A 226 -15.66 46.47 12.03
N SER A 227 -14.38 46.55 12.41
CA SER A 227 -13.27 45.63 12.14
C SER A 227 -13.29 44.37 13.01
N HIS A 228 -12.55 43.33 12.60
CA HIS A 228 -11.52 42.57 13.36
C HIS A 228 -11.34 41.18 12.72
N SER A 229 -10.14 40.85 12.23
CA SER A 229 -9.52 39.55 12.53
C SER A 229 -8.05 39.53 12.12
N ALA A 230 -7.25 38.93 13.00
CA ALA A 230 -5.82 38.74 12.92
C ALA A 230 -5.48 37.45 12.16
N ALA A 231 -4.36 37.46 11.43
CA ALA A 231 -3.64 36.23 11.11
C ALA A 231 -2.13 36.48 11.15
N SER A 232 -1.50 35.79 12.09
CA SER A 232 -0.08 35.78 12.41
C SER A 232 0.74 34.99 11.41
N VAL A 233 1.96 35.47 11.20
CA VAL A 233 3.10 34.88 10.48
C VAL A 233 3.49 33.50 11.03
N ALA A 234 3.89 32.58 10.14
CA ALA A 234 4.90 31.58 10.45
C ALA A 234 5.94 31.49 9.30
N PRO A 235 7.25 31.52 9.61
CA PRO A 235 8.32 31.59 8.61
C PRO A 235 8.88 30.21 8.20
N ALA A 236 9.60 30.26 7.08
CA ALA A 236 10.48 29.28 6.45
C ALA A 236 11.03 28.13 7.34
N ALA A 237 10.85 26.90 6.85
CA ALA A 237 11.64 25.76 7.29
C ALA A 237 12.86 25.56 6.38
N ASN A 238 14.00 25.61 7.05
CA ASN A 238 15.37 25.37 6.61
C ASN A 238 15.53 23.99 5.91
N GLY A 239 16.40 23.91 4.90
CA GLY A 239 16.59 22.73 4.06
C GLY A 239 17.11 21.49 4.80
N LYS A 240 16.21 20.54 5.11
CA LYS A 240 16.56 19.13 5.30
C LYS A 240 16.58 18.47 3.92
N ARG A 241 17.71 17.89 3.52
CA ARG A 241 17.77 17.07 2.31
C ARG A 241 16.74 15.93 2.44
N LYS A 242 15.95 15.75 1.39
CA LYS A 242 14.72 14.94 1.41
C LYS A 242 15.10 13.45 1.46
N SER A 243 14.86 12.80 2.59
CA SER A 243 14.94 11.34 2.71
C SER A 243 14.01 10.70 1.68
N THR A 244 14.46 9.64 1.00
CA THR A 244 13.66 9.02 -0.06
C THR A 244 12.46 8.29 0.54
N PHE A 245 12.67 7.63 1.67
CA PHE A 245 11.64 6.95 2.47
C PHE A 245 11.62 7.55 3.88
N VAL A 246 10.43 7.66 4.47
CA VAL A 246 10.21 8.28 5.78
C VAL A 246 9.31 7.37 6.61
N TRP A 247 9.70 7.11 7.85
CA TRP A 247 8.85 6.41 8.82
C TRP A 247 7.62 7.26 9.20
N ASP A 248 6.46 6.62 9.35
CA ASP A 248 5.24 7.19 9.88
C ASP A 248 4.48 6.13 10.68
N GLU A 249 3.53 6.57 11.50
CA GLU A 249 2.80 5.70 12.45
C GLU A 249 1.98 4.58 11.80
N SER A 250 1.66 4.66 10.50
CA SER A 250 0.93 3.55 9.84
C SER A 250 1.79 2.33 9.56
N MET A 251 3.09 2.39 9.87
CA MET A 251 4.02 1.27 9.80
C MET A 251 4.26 0.60 11.17
N ALA A 252 3.66 1.11 12.25
CA ALA A 252 3.81 0.54 13.58
C ALA A 252 3.20 -0.86 13.67
N THR A 253 4.01 -1.83 14.09
CA THR A 253 3.65 -3.24 14.22
C THR A 253 3.11 -3.60 15.60
N GLY A 254 3.20 -2.68 16.56
CA GLY A 254 2.83 -2.93 17.96
C GLY A 254 3.91 -3.65 18.77
N ASP A 255 5.02 -4.05 18.14
CA ASP A 255 6.24 -4.51 18.80
C ASP A 255 7.34 -3.44 18.67
N ASP A 256 7.73 -2.85 19.81
CA ASP A 256 8.69 -1.74 19.84
C ASP A 256 10.04 -2.10 19.19
N LYS A 257 10.46 -3.37 19.32
CA LYS A 257 11.75 -3.84 18.79
C LYS A 257 11.69 -4.00 17.28
N VAL A 258 10.60 -4.53 16.74
CA VAL A 258 10.37 -4.59 15.29
C VAL A 258 10.32 -3.19 14.69
N ASP A 259 9.60 -2.27 15.33
CA ASP A 259 9.51 -0.88 14.85
C ASP A 259 10.86 -0.16 14.90
N GLU A 260 11.70 -0.43 15.90
CA GLU A 260 13.09 0.07 15.92
C GLU A 260 13.91 -0.51 14.77
N GLN A 261 13.80 -1.81 14.51
CA GLN A 261 14.50 -2.48 13.41
C GLN A 261 14.08 -1.93 12.04
N HIS A 262 12.79 -1.66 11.82
CA HIS A 262 12.30 -1.04 10.60
C HIS A 262 12.89 0.34 10.35
N ARG A 263 12.96 1.20 11.37
CA ARG A 263 13.56 2.54 11.24
C ARG A 263 15.03 2.44 10.82
N VAL A 264 15.77 1.49 11.41
CA VAL A 264 17.17 1.23 11.02
C VAL A 264 17.26 0.77 9.56
N LEU A 265 16.40 -0.14 9.10
CA LEU A 265 16.39 -0.59 7.70
C LEU A 265 16.06 0.54 6.71
N ILE A 266 15.06 1.38 7.04
CA ILE A 266 14.73 2.58 6.25
C ILE A 266 15.95 3.50 6.13
N ASP A 267 16.67 3.73 7.22
CA ASP A 267 17.88 4.54 7.22
C ASP A 267 19.02 3.90 6.42
N MET A 268 19.18 2.58 6.46
CA MET A 268 20.16 1.87 5.64
C MET A 268 19.84 1.98 4.14
N ILE A 269 18.57 1.81 3.73
CA ILE A 269 18.14 1.95 2.33
C ILE A 269 18.34 3.39 1.84
N ASN A 270 17.93 4.37 2.65
CA ASN A 270 18.15 5.79 2.33
C ASN A 270 19.64 6.11 2.20
N GLY A 271 20.47 5.60 3.11
CA GLY A 271 21.92 5.77 3.10
C GLY A 271 22.58 5.15 1.88
N LEU A 272 22.14 3.96 1.46
CA LEU A 272 22.60 3.29 0.24
C LEU A 272 22.26 4.11 -1.01
N ILE A 273 21.00 4.55 -1.16
CA ILE A 273 20.57 5.39 -2.28
C ILE A 273 21.38 6.69 -2.34
N GLN A 274 21.57 7.36 -1.20
CA GLN A 274 22.35 8.59 -1.13
C GLN A 274 23.82 8.35 -1.49
N ALA A 275 24.45 7.31 -0.95
CA ALA A 275 25.84 6.98 -1.23
C ALA A 275 26.08 6.74 -2.73
N MET A 276 25.14 6.09 -3.41
CA MET A 276 25.23 5.86 -4.85
C MET A 276 24.98 7.14 -5.66
N GLN A 277 24.03 7.98 -5.26
CA GLN A 277 23.79 9.29 -5.89
C GLN A 277 24.97 10.24 -5.76
N GLU A 278 25.69 10.18 -4.63
CA GLU A 278 26.90 10.94 -4.37
C GLU A 278 28.14 10.37 -5.09
N GLY A 279 28.00 9.23 -5.79
CA GLY A 279 29.11 8.58 -6.47
C GLY A 279 30.19 8.09 -5.50
N ARG A 280 29.82 7.66 -4.29
CA ARG A 280 30.77 7.13 -3.32
C ARG A 280 31.48 5.89 -3.86
N GLY A 281 32.73 5.70 -3.45
CA GLY A 281 33.59 4.64 -3.96
C GLY A 281 33.04 3.23 -3.71
N ARG A 282 33.39 2.29 -4.60
CA ARG A 282 32.90 0.91 -4.64
C ARG A 282 32.98 0.19 -3.29
N GLN A 283 34.06 0.40 -2.52
CA GLN A 283 34.23 -0.20 -1.19
C GLN A 283 33.16 0.23 -0.19
N GLN A 284 32.80 1.52 -0.15
CA GLN A 284 31.78 2.01 0.78
C GLN A 284 30.39 1.48 0.44
N LEU A 285 30.10 1.32 -0.85
CA LEU A 285 28.84 0.76 -1.32
C LEU A 285 28.73 -0.75 -1.01
N ASP A 286 29.83 -1.49 -1.17
CA ASP A 286 29.91 -2.89 -0.77
C ASP A 286 29.68 -3.07 0.75
N GLU A 287 30.28 -2.21 1.58
CA GLU A 287 30.05 -2.21 3.03
C GLU A 287 28.58 -1.93 3.39
N LEU A 288 27.90 -1.04 2.66
CA LEU A 288 26.48 -0.73 2.88
C LEU A 288 25.57 -1.89 2.47
N LEU A 289 25.82 -2.53 1.31
CA LEU A 289 25.08 -3.70 0.86
C LEU A 289 25.27 -4.88 1.82
N THR A 290 26.51 -5.12 2.28
CA THR A 290 26.82 -6.19 3.24
C THR A 290 26.12 -5.97 4.58
N ARG A 291 26.04 -4.71 5.01
CA ARG A 291 25.29 -4.36 6.22
C ARG A 291 23.79 -4.58 6.03
N LEU A 292 23.24 -4.17 4.89
CA LEU A 292 21.82 -4.35 4.58
C LEU A 292 21.44 -5.83 4.58
N GLU A 293 22.19 -6.69 3.88
CA GLU A 293 21.96 -8.15 3.84
C GLU A 293 21.91 -8.76 5.23
N ARG A 294 22.98 -8.57 6.02
CA ARG A 294 23.06 -9.15 7.36
C ARG A 294 21.92 -8.66 8.26
N TYR A 295 21.62 -7.36 8.22
CA TYR A 295 20.60 -6.79 9.09
C TYR A 295 19.20 -7.27 8.70
N THR A 296 18.95 -7.46 7.40
CA THR A 296 17.69 -7.99 6.87
C THR A 296 17.47 -9.43 7.35
N ASP A 297 18.50 -10.28 7.28
CA ASP A 297 18.41 -11.67 7.78
C ASP A 297 18.11 -11.73 9.29
N GLU A 298 18.80 -10.90 10.08
CA GLU A 298 18.59 -10.83 11.54
C GLU A 298 17.18 -10.33 11.90
N HIS A 299 16.69 -9.32 11.19
CA HIS A 299 15.37 -8.75 11.38
C HIS A 299 14.25 -9.72 10.99
N PHE A 300 14.33 -10.33 9.80
CA PHE A 300 13.34 -11.30 9.34
C PHE A 300 13.28 -12.54 10.22
N ALA A 301 14.42 -13.04 10.69
CA ALA A 301 14.44 -14.14 11.65
C ALA A 301 13.72 -13.80 12.96
N TRP A 302 13.86 -12.55 13.44
CA TRP A 302 13.14 -12.07 14.62
C TRP A 302 11.63 -12.00 14.39
N GLU A 303 11.20 -11.41 13.28
CA GLU A 303 9.78 -11.29 12.96
C GLU A 303 9.11 -12.64 12.69
N GLU A 304 9.75 -13.54 11.95
CA GLU A 304 9.23 -14.89 11.70
C GLU A 304 9.06 -15.67 13.01
N HIS A 305 10.01 -15.53 13.93
CA HIS A 305 9.91 -16.12 15.25
C HIS A 305 8.73 -15.53 16.03
N CYS A 306 8.60 -14.20 16.05
CA CYS A 306 7.52 -13.50 16.75
C CYS A 306 6.13 -13.87 16.19
N MET A 307 5.98 -13.88 14.86
CA MET A 307 4.73 -14.26 14.20
C MET A 307 4.36 -15.73 14.43
N ALA A 308 5.36 -16.62 14.47
CA ALA A 308 5.14 -18.04 14.78
C ALA A 308 4.73 -18.25 16.24
N GLU A 309 5.36 -17.55 17.18
CA GLU A 309 5.04 -17.62 18.61
C GLU A 309 3.59 -17.21 18.90
N HIS A 310 3.11 -16.15 18.24
CA HIS A 310 1.75 -15.63 18.38
C HIS A 310 0.72 -16.28 17.41
N ASN A 311 1.10 -17.35 16.71
CA ASN A 311 0.25 -18.05 15.73
C ASN A 311 -0.44 -17.11 14.71
N CYS A 312 0.31 -16.13 14.20
CA CYS A 312 -0.22 -15.16 13.24
C CYS A 312 -0.69 -15.85 11.95
N PRO A 313 -1.92 -15.59 11.47
CA PRO A 313 -2.41 -16.16 10.20
C PRO A 313 -1.58 -15.76 8.97
N ILE A 314 -0.85 -14.64 9.03
CA ILE A 314 -0.04 -14.12 7.93
C ILE A 314 1.40 -14.67 7.93
N ALA A 315 1.80 -15.48 8.92
CA ALA A 315 3.19 -15.89 9.12
C ALA A 315 3.83 -16.56 7.88
N ASP A 316 3.11 -17.47 7.22
CA ASP A 316 3.61 -18.15 6.01
C ASP A 316 3.77 -17.19 4.82
N VAL A 317 2.85 -16.23 4.69
CA VAL A 317 2.92 -15.18 3.67
C VAL A 317 4.11 -14.26 3.96
N ASN A 318 4.34 -13.93 5.22
CA ASN A 318 5.46 -13.10 5.66
C ASN A 318 6.80 -13.75 5.30
N LYS A 319 6.99 -15.00 5.74
CA LYS A 319 8.20 -15.78 5.45
C LYS A 319 8.47 -15.96 3.96
N THR A 320 7.41 -16.18 3.17
CA THR A 320 7.54 -16.28 1.70
C THR A 320 7.97 -14.94 1.10
N ALA A 321 7.45 -13.83 1.61
CA ALA A 321 7.81 -12.48 1.17
C ALA A 321 9.28 -12.15 1.54
N HIS A 322 9.73 -12.48 2.76
CA HIS A 322 11.12 -12.34 3.17
C HIS A 322 12.10 -13.06 2.24
N GLY A 323 11.81 -14.33 1.90
CA GLY A 323 12.64 -15.10 0.98
C GLY A 323 12.80 -14.43 -0.38
N ARG A 324 11.75 -13.79 -0.90
CA ARG A 324 11.82 -13.01 -2.16
C ARG A 324 12.65 -11.73 -2.01
N PHE A 325 12.57 -11.06 -0.86
CA PHE A 325 13.37 -9.86 -0.63
C PHE A 325 14.86 -10.18 -0.51
N VAL A 326 15.23 -11.25 0.21
CA VAL A 326 16.62 -11.71 0.30
C VAL A 326 17.18 -12.02 -1.09
N GLN A 327 16.40 -12.68 -1.96
CA GLN A 327 16.79 -12.91 -3.34
C GLN A 327 17.01 -11.60 -4.12
N MET A 328 16.12 -10.61 -3.95
CA MET A 328 16.24 -9.30 -4.60
C MET A 328 17.48 -8.53 -4.15
N VAL A 329 17.87 -8.63 -2.88
CA VAL A 329 19.11 -8.05 -2.36
C VAL A 329 20.32 -8.75 -3.01
N ALA A 330 20.32 -10.09 -3.08
CA ALA A 330 21.40 -10.85 -3.71
C ALA A 330 21.56 -10.52 -5.21
N GLU A 331 20.45 -10.39 -5.95
CA GLU A 331 20.46 -9.96 -7.36
C GLU A 331 21.02 -8.54 -7.51
N THR A 332 20.65 -7.64 -6.59
CA THR A 332 21.19 -6.27 -6.54
C THR A 332 22.70 -6.27 -6.30
N ARG A 333 23.20 -7.10 -5.37
CA ARG A 333 24.64 -7.27 -5.13
C ARG A 333 25.35 -7.78 -6.38
N GLN A 334 24.84 -8.83 -7.00
CA GLN A 334 25.46 -9.41 -8.20
C GLN A 334 25.58 -8.36 -9.32
N ARG A 335 24.53 -7.56 -9.50
CA ARG A 335 24.52 -6.49 -10.50
C ARG A 335 25.51 -5.38 -10.16
N PHE A 336 25.59 -4.98 -8.89
CA PHE A 336 26.59 -4.03 -8.40
C PHE A 336 28.02 -4.54 -8.62
N GLU A 337 28.28 -5.82 -8.41
CA GLU A 337 29.61 -6.41 -8.61
C GLU A 337 30.01 -6.45 -10.09
N ALA A 338 29.05 -6.72 -10.99
CA ALA A 338 29.29 -6.75 -12.42
C ALA A 338 29.49 -5.35 -13.03
N GLU A 339 28.62 -4.40 -12.67
CA GLU A 339 28.47 -3.12 -13.39
C GLU A 339 28.96 -1.91 -12.58
N GLY A 340 29.14 -2.06 -11.26
CA GLY A 340 29.41 -0.95 -10.34
C GLY A 340 28.16 -0.11 -10.05
N ALA A 341 28.37 1.08 -9.49
CA ALA A 341 27.28 2.00 -9.20
C ALA A 341 26.81 2.71 -10.48
N SER A 342 25.64 2.34 -10.99
CA SER A 342 25.01 2.98 -12.14
C SER A 342 23.70 3.68 -11.74
N THR A 343 23.29 4.69 -12.51
CA THR A 343 22.00 5.37 -12.31
C THR A 343 20.82 4.40 -12.38
N GLU A 344 20.91 3.39 -13.26
CA GLU A 344 19.91 2.33 -13.39
C GLU A 344 19.80 1.51 -12.10
N LEU A 345 20.94 1.13 -11.52
CA LEU A 345 20.97 0.38 -10.25
C LEU A 345 20.41 1.20 -9.08
N VAL A 346 20.65 2.53 -9.05
CA VAL A 346 20.03 3.42 -8.05
C VAL A 346 18.51 3.42 -8.16
N LEU A 347 17.99 3.52 -9.39
CA LEU A 347 16.55 3.47 -9.63
C LEU A 347 15.96 2.11 -9.28
N ALA A 348 16.68 1.02 -9.60
CA ALA A 348 16.28 -0.34 -9.26
C ALA A 348 16.25 -0.55 -7.74
N ILE A 349 17.24 -0.09 -6.98
CA ILE A 349 17.25 -0.16 -5.52
C ILE A 349 16.08 0.65 -4.93
N LYS A 350 15.86 1.86 -5.43
CA LYS A 350 14.76 2.70 -4.96
C LYS A 350 13.40 2.04 -5.23
N GLY A 351 13.15 1.59 -6.46
CA GLY A 351 11.86 1.02 -6.86
C GLY A 351 11.63 -0.39 -6.32
N ASN A 352 12.65 -1.24 -6.34
CA ASN A 352 12.50 -2.64 -5.97
C ASN A 352 12.66 -2.80 -4.46
N LEU A 353 13.82 -2.50 -3.89
CA LEU A 353 14.07 -2.73 -2.45
C LEU A 353 13.28 -1.76 -1.58
N GLY A 354 13.36 -0.47 -1.88
CA GLY A 354 12.73 0.57 -1.09
C GLY A 354 11.20 0.49 -1.08
N GLU A 355 10.55 0.51 -2.23
CA GLU A 355 9.08 0.47 -2.29
C GLU A 355 8.51 -0.87 -1.83
N TRP A 356 9.20 -1.99 -2.11
CA TRP A 356 8.79 -3.29 -1.59
C TRP A 356 8.79 -3.29 -0.07
N PHE A 357 9.87 -2.80 0.56
CA PHE A 357 10.00 -2.79 2.02
C PHE A 357 8.91 -1.94 2.67
N MET A 358 8.67 -0.73 2.15
CA MET A 358 7.60 0.14 2.67
C MET A 358 6.21 -0.47 2.52
N LYS A 359 5.97 -1.22 1.44
CA LYS A 359 4.70 -1.90 1.20
C LYS A 359 4.54 -3.15 2.07
N HIS A 360 5.64 -3.88 2.30
CA HIS A 360 5.69 -5.06 3.15
C HIS A 360 5.28 -4.71 4.58
N ILE A 361 5.96 -3.72 5.19
CA ILE A 361 5.63 -3.24 6.53
C ILE A 361 4.15 -2.93 6.67
N ARG A 362 3.61 -2.09 5.77
CA ARG A 362 2.23 -1.60 5.87
C ARG A 362 1.18 -2.67 5.66
N ARG A 363 1.47 -3.71 4.88
CA ARG A 363 0.47 -4.70 4.45
C ARG A 363 0.59 -6.05 5.15
N ILE A 364 1.78 -6.37 5.66
CA ILE A 364 2.10 -7.66 6.24
C ILE A 364 2.51 -7.46 7.70
N ASP A 365 3.57 -6.71 7.97
CA ASP A 365 4.16 -6.65 9.33
C ASP A 365 3.24 -5.98 10.34
N THR A 366 2.45 -4.98 9.92
CA THR A 366 1.42 -4.34 10.77
C THR A 366 0.33 -5.31 11.26
N ASN A 367 0.14 -6.46 10.61
CA ASN A 367 -0.80 -7.48 11.10
C ASN A 367 -0.31 -8.13 12.40
N LEU A 368 0.99 -8.03 12.72
CA LEU A 368 1.56 -8.50 13.97
C LEU A 368 0.87 -7.85 15.19
N ASN A 369 0.47 -6.59 15.06
CA ASN A 369 -0.27 -5.85 16.10
C ASN A 369 -1.53 -6.61 16.53
N GLY A 370 -2.30 -7.07 15.55
CA GLY A 370 -3.51 -7.86 15.79
C GLY A 370 -3.24 -9.20 16.46
N CYS A 371 -2.09 -9.83 16.20
CA CYS A 371 -1.72 -11.09 16.85
C CYS A 371 -1.29 -10.88 18.31
N ILE A 372 -0.41 -9.90 18.56
CA ILE A 372 0.13 -9.61 19.90
C ILE A 372 -0.99 -9.13 20.84
N HIS A 373 -1.90 -8.28 20.34
CA HIS A 373 -2.97 -7.72 21.16
C HIS A 373 -4.26 -8.55 21.14
N GLY A 374 -4.49 -9.37 20.10
CA GLY A 374 -5.64 -10.28 20.02
C GLY A 374 -5.59 -11.45 20.99
N GLU A 375 -4.40 -11.88 21.42
CA GLU A 375 -4.26 -12.87 22.51
C GLU A 375 -4.62 -12.28 23.89
N LYS A 376 -4.41 -10.98 24.11
CA LYS A 376 -4.72 -10.31 25.39
C LYS A 376 -6.23 -10.20 25.65
N GLU A 377 -7.06 -10.03 24.61
CA GLU A 377 -8.53 -10.03 24.75
C GLU A 377 -9.11 -11.44 25.03
N LYS A 378 -8.53 -12.48 24.44
CA LYS A 378 -8.92 -13.87 24.71
C LYS A 378 -8.46 -14.34 26.11
N ALA A 379 -7.34 -13.86 26.61
CA ALA A 379 -6.86 -14.14 27.96
C ALA A 379 -7.66 -13.37 29.06
N GLY A 380 -8.27 -12.23 28.72
CA GLY A 380 -9.06 -11.40 29.65
C GLY A 380 -10.48 -11.90 29.93
N THR A 381 -11.04 -12.80 29.09
CA THR A 381 -12.43 -13.28 29.20
C THR A 381 -12.58 -14.60 29.97
N HIS A 382 -11.51 -15.12 30.57
CA HIS A 382 -11.54 -16.38 31.34
C HIS A 382 -10.94 -16.26 32.75
N ARG A 383 -11.34 -15.23 33.51
CA ARG A 383 -11.23 -15.23 34.98
C ARG A 383 -12.48 -14.64 35.63
N GLN A 384 -13.49 -15.48 35.83
CA GLN A 384 -14.32 -15.39 37.03
C GLN A 384 -14.06 -16.64 37.88
N PRO A 385 -13.41 -16.52 39.05
CA PRO A 385 -13.54 -17.51 40.09
C PRO A 385 -14.77 -17.22 40.95
N ALA A 386 -15.58 -18.28 41.13
CA ALA A 386 -16.49 -18.64 42.21
C ALA A 386 -17.06 -17.56 43.17
N HIS A 387 -18.34 -17.70 43.54
CA HIS A 387 -18.77 -17.91 44.95
C HIS A 387 -20.31 -17.99 45.05
N ARG A 388 -20.87 -19.19 45.28
CA ARG A 388 -21.44 -19.70 46.54
C ARG A 388 -22.46 -20.80 46.29
#